data_AF-A0A507FMK9-F1
#
_entry.id   AF-A0A507FMK9-F1
#
_cell.length_a   1.000
_cell.length_b   1.000
_cell.length_c   1.000
_cell.angle_alpha   90.00
_cell.angle_beta   90.00
_cell.angle_gamma   90.00
#
_symmetry.space_group_name_H-M   'P 1'
#
loop_
_entity.id
_entity.type
_entity.pdbx_description
1 polymer ?
#
loop_
_entity_poly.entity_id
_entity_poly.type
_entity_poly.pdbx_seq_one_letter_code
_entity_poly.pdbx_strand_id
1 'polypeptide(L)'
;MGMGGAGVALDEQGNLHVTTGTGLDAASLDSNKPSPATGSTIPNTLNQAYIKLKVTENNKLIPIEYFMPSNYKTLDQQRLDFGAGGPVLLPSDFKGPSGEKLSVTIDATGRIFVHSRDNLGGFQQGPSLSDRVVSMFDLGQYVSRTQSQKVVFSVTPAAWISKEGHGYLYVSCKTSNLFVLAWNSTSFQFSPAGQTAFQFTQSTALVNSDPGMPIVTSTTNGAALIWVLDVFQGLYAVNAVPSTGRDAILSTAYHDDAFVGNSVAQGSMAGFSLKGSGLVYVATKNATLLVYGKV
;
A
#
# COMPACT_ATOMS: atom_id res chain seq x y z
N MET A 1 -13.29 -10.53 10.14
CA MET A 1 -12.42 -9.35 9.95
C MET A 1 -12.58 -8.93 8.50
N GLY A 2 -12.92 -7.67 8.23
CA GLY A 2 -12.88 -7.14 6.86
C GLY A 2 -11.46 -6.68 6.56
N MET A 3 -10.86 -7.15 5.48
CA MET A 3 -9.60 -6.62 4.95
C MET A 3 -9.83 -6.22 3.49
N GLY A 4 -9.28 -5.09 3.06
CA GLY A 4 -9.13 -4.87 1.62
C GLY A 4 -8.16 -5.94 1.13
N GLY A 5 -8.44 -6.58 -0.01
CA GLY A 5 -7.74 -7.79 -0.51
C GLY A 5 -6.27 -7.59 -0.89
N ALA A 6 -5.49 -6.94 -0.04
CA ALA A 6 -4.12 -6.57 -0.25
C ALA A 6 -3.16 -7.71 0.15
N GLY A 7 -2.06 -7.82 -0.61
CA GLY A 7 -1.18 -8.99 -0.56
C GLY A 7 -0.42 -9.16 0.76
N VAL A 8 0.05 -10.39 0.99
CA VAL A 8 1.01 -10.73 2.05
C VAL A 8 2.42 -10.45 1.54
N ALA A 9 3.28 -9.86 2.38
CA ALA A 9 4.70 -9.72 2.05
C ALA A 9 5.55 -10.74 2.83
N LEU A 10 6.68 -11.16 2.28
CA LEU A 10 7.61 -12.12 2.87
C LEU A 10 8.98 -11.47 3.02
N ASP A 11 9.56 -11.49 4.22
CA ASP A 11 10.91 -11.01 4.45
C ASP A 11 12.00 -12.05 4.12
N GLU A 12 13.26 -11.62 4.12
CA GLU A 12 14.40 -12.50 3.79
C GLU A 12 14.66 -13.56 4.88
N GLN A 13 14.01 -13.47 6.04
CA GLN A 13 14.05 -14.46 7.11
C GLN A 13 12.86 -15.44 7.03
N GLY A 14 11.98 -15.29 6.03
CA GLY A 14 10.80 -16.13 5.86
C GLY A 14 9.61 -15.74 6.75
N ASN A 15 9.62 -14.56 7.37
CA ASN A 15 8.47 -14.05 8.12
C ASN A 15 7.46 -13.41 7.18
N LEU A 16 6.18 -13.65 7.44
CA LEU A 16 5.07 -13.04 6.73
C LEU A 16 4.71 -11.70 7.37
N HIS A 17 4.32 -10.75 6.54
CA HIS A 17 3.90 -9.42 6.92
C HIS A 17 2.47 -9.24 6.41
N VAL A 18 1.54 -8.96 7.34
CA VAL A 18 0.11 -8.84 7.03
C VAL A 18 -0.49 -7.64 7.76
N THR A 19 -1.55 -7.06 7.18
CA THR A 19 -2.36 -6.05 7.85
C THR A 19 -3.76 -6.61 8.14
N THR A 20 -4.39 -6.11 9.20
CA THR A 20 -5.77 -6.41 9.55
C THR A 20 -6.60 -5.14 9.56
N GLY A 21 -7.89 -5.27 9.29
CA GLY A 21 -8.85 -4.18 9.33
C GLY A 21 -9.82 -4.32 10.49
N THR A 22 -11.04 -3.85 10.26
CA THR A 22 -12.06 -3.76 11.28
C THR A 22 -12.52 -5.13 11.78
N GLY A 23 -12.64 -5.27 13.10
CA GLY A 23 -13.21 -6.46 13.77
C GLY A 23 -14.71 -6.65 13.49
N LEU A 24 -15.22 -7.88 13.70
CA LEU A 24 -16.64 -8.22 13.43
C LEU A 24 -17.60 -7.62 14.47
N ASP A 25 -17.18 -7.49 15.73
CA ASP A 25 -18.03 -6.99 16.81
C ASP A 25 -17.48 -5.69 17.40
N ALA A 26 -18.25 -4.61 17.32
CA ALA A 26 -17.94 -3.37 18.03
C ALA A 26 -17.92 -3.56 19.56
N ALA A 27 -18.64 -4.57 20.07
CA ALA A 27 -18.72 -4.91 21.49
C ALA A 27 -17.47 -5.65 22.01
N SER A 28 -16.66 -6.29 21.14
CA SER A 28 -15.40 -6.94 21.56
C SER A 28 -14.23 -5.95 21.70
N LEU A 29 -14.44 -4.67 21.37
CA LEU A 29 -13.41 -3.62 21.38
C LEU A 29 -13.11 -3.08 22.78
N ASP A 30 -14.07 -3.16 23.71
CA ASP A 30 -13.90 -2.65 25.08
C ASP A 30 -13.39 -3.72 26.06
N SER A 31 -13.62 -5.00 25.81
CA SER A 31 -13.17 -6.09 26.70
C SER A 31 -11.69 -6.46 26.53
N ASN A 32 -11.04 -6.03 25.44
CA ASN A 32 -9.64 -6.33 25.13
C ASN A 32 -8.85 -5.08 24.70
N LYS A 33 -9.07 -3.91 25.32
CA LYS A 33 -8.23 -2.73 25.05
C LYS A 33 -6.75 -3.07 25.30
N PRO A 34 -5.88 -3.04 24.28
CA PRO A 34 -4.46 -3.12 24.55
C PRO A 34 -4.07 -1.90 25.38
N SER A 35 -3.32 -2.14 26.45
CA SER A 35 -2.56 -1.07 27.11
C SER A 35 -1.35 -0.71 26.25
N PRO A 36 -0.76 0.49 26.40
CA PRO A 36 0.49 0.82 25.73
C PRO A 36 1.52 -0.29 25.91
N ALA A 37 2.02 -0.84 24.80
CA ALA A 37 2.87 -2.02 24.81
C ALA A 37 3.82 -2.04 23.62
N THR A 38 4.98 -2.66 23.80
CA THR A 38 5.98 -2.84 22.74
C THR A 38 5.45 -3.77 21.63
N GLY A 39 6.05 -3.71 20.44
CA GLY A 39 5.68 -4.57 19.32
C GLY A 39 5.85 -6.07 19.59
N SER A 40 6.75 -6.45 20.49
CA SER A 40 6.94 -7.85 20.91
C SER A 40 5.93 -8.35 21.95
N THR A 41 5.15 -7.45 22.56
CA THR A 41 4.15 -7.78 23.59
C THR A 41 2.80 -7.97 22.92
N ILE A 42 2.58 -9.14 22.34
CA ILE A 42 1.43 -9.43 21.48
C ILE A 42 0.11 -9.39 22.28
N PRO A 43 -0.86 -8.52 21.93
CA PRO A 43 -2.17 -8.50 22.57
C PRO A 43 -3.04 -9.67 22.13
N ASN A 44 -4.09 -9.96 22.89
CA ASN A 44 -5.07 -11.02 22.58
C ASN A 44 -5.90 -10.71 21.32
N THR A 45 -5.94 -9.45 20.89
CA THR A 45 -6.67 -9.01 19.70
C THR A 45 -5.77 -8.17 18.80
N LEU A 46 -5.74 -8.53 17.51
CA LEU A 46 -4.95 -7.86 16.48
C LEU A 46 -5.87 -7.32 15.37
N ASN A 47 -6.95 -6.61 15.75
CA ASN A 47 -7.73 -5.77 14.85
C ASN A 47 -6.95 -4.50 14.53
N GLN A 48 -7.15 -3.94 13.32
CA GLN A 48 -6.49 -2.69 12.90
C GLN A 48 -4.96 -2.70 13.07
N ALA A 49 -4.30 -3.79 12.74
CA ALA A 49 -2.89 -4.00 13.07
C ALA A 49 -2.04 -4.29 11.84
N TYR A 50 -0.76 -3.94 11.91
CA TYR A 50 0.31 -4.51 11.09
C TYR A 50 0.98 -5.60 11.91
N ILE A 51 1.12 -6.80 11.36
CA ILE A 51 1.60 -7.99 12.07
C ILE A 51 2.74 -8.63 11.28
N LYS A 52 3.85 -8.89 11.98
CA LYS A 52 4.91 -9.79 11.50
C LYS A 52 4.68 -11.16 12.11
N LEU A 53 4.52 -12.16 11.25
CA LEU A 53 4.25 -13.55 11.60
C LEU A 53 5.48 -14.40 11.27
N LYS A 54 5.97 -15.16 12.25
CA LYS A 54 6.99 -16.18 12.02
C LYS A 54 6.33 -17.51 11.64
N VAL A 55 6.85 -18.16 10.61
CA VAL A 55 6.56 -19.56 10.33
C VAL A 55 7.44 -20.42 11.27
N THR A 56 6.81 -21.17 12.15
CA THR A 56 7.51 -22.10 13.04
C THR A 56 7.88 -23.40 12.33
N GLU A 57 8.79 -24.19 12.91
CA GLU A 57 9.18 -25.52 12.38
C GLU A 57 8.00 -26.47 12.19
N ASN A 58 6.93 -26.31 12.97
CA ASN A 58 5.69 -27.08 12.88
C ASN A 58 4.64 -26.44 11.94
N ASN A 59 5.06 -25.58 11.01
CA ASN A 59 4.19 -24.87 10.05
C ASN A 59 3.07 -24.03 10.67
N LYS A 60 3.23 -23.60 11.93
CA LYS A 60 2.32 -22.65 12.57
C LYS A 60 2.78 -21.22 12.34
N LEU A 61 1.83 -20.31 12.15
CA LEU A 61 2.06 -18.87 12.14
C LEU A 61 1.91 -18.32 13.55
N ILE A 62 2.96 -17.66 14.05
CA ILE A 62 2.91 -16.97 15.34
C ILE A 62 3.24 -15.48 15.15
N PRO A 63 2.46 -14.54 15.72
CA PRO A 63 2.85 -13.14 15.75
C PRO A 63 4.12 -12.97 16.58
N ILE A 64 5.09 -12.25 16.03
CA ILE A 64 6.35 -11.93 16.70
C ILE A 64 6.56 -10.43 16.88
N GLU A 65 5.94 -9.61 16.04
CA GLU A 65 5.89 -8.16 16.18
C GLU A 65 4.53 -7.65 15.70
N TYR A 66 4.06 -6.54 16.26
CA TYR A 66 2.90 -5.82 15.74
C TYR A 66 3.05 -4.30 15.84
N PHE A 67 2.25 -3.61 15.06
CA PHE A 67 1.90 -2.22 15.24
C PHE A 67 0.38 -2.07 15.23
N MET A 68 -0.13 -1.20 16.08
CA MET A 68 -1.53 -0.79 16.08
C MET A 68 -1.57 0.74 16.20
N PRO A 69 -2.28 1.46 15.31
CA PRO A 69 -2.35 2.90 15.39
C PRO A 69 -3.08 3.31 16.67
N SER A 70 -2.59 4.36 17.32
CA SER A 70 -3.12 4.96 18.54
C SER A 70 -4.59 5.34 18.41
N ASN A 71 -5.05 5.67 17.19
CA ASN A 71 -6.45 5.96 16.87
C ASN A 71 -7.25 4.75 16.34
N TYR A 72 -6.81 3.51 16.55
CA TYR A 72 -7.48 2.30 16.01
C TYR A 72 -8.98 2.25 16.32
N LYS A 73 -9.43 2.76 17.47
CA LYS A 73 -10.86 2.80 17.83
C LYS A 73 -11.67 3.67 16.89
N THR A 74 -11.13 4.83 16.53
CA THR A 74 -11.78 5.73 15.56
C THR A 74 -11.87 5.04 14.20
N LEU A 75 -10.78 4.39 13.77
CA LEU A 75 -10.76 3.58 12.55
C LEU A 75 -11.82 2.47 12.57
N ASP A 76 -11.91 1.70 13.66
CA ASP A 76 -12.90 0.64 13.82
C ASP A 76 -14.34 1.17 13.83
N GLN A 77 -14.62 2.23 14.59
CA GLN A 77 -15.94 2.84 14.69
C GLN A 77 -16.42 3.37 13.33
N GLN A 78 -15.50 3.95 12.55
CA GLN A 78 -15.79 4.52 11.24
C GLN A 78 -15.67 3.51 10.10
N ARG A 79 -15.34 2.24 10.39
CA ARG A 79 -15.09 1.19 9.38
C ARG A 79 -13.98 1.58 8.38
N LEU A 80 -13.00 2.36 8.84
CA LEU A 80 -11.86 2.83 8.07
C LEU A 80 -10.68 1.89 8.34
N ASP A 81 -10.57 0.83 7.54
CA ASP A 81 -9.60 -0.23 7.78
C ASP A 81 -8.16 0.28 7.70
N PHE A 82 -7.35 -0.05 8.71
CA PHE A 82 -5.89 0.07 8.69
C PHE A 82 -5.31 -0.84 7.62
N GLY A 83 -5.80 -2.08 7.52
CA GLY A 83 -5.53 -3.00 6.42
C GLY A 83 -6.27 -2.69 5.12
N ALA A 84 -6.47 -1.40 4.79
CA ALA A 84 -6.98 -1.01 3.49
C ALA A 84 -5.94 -1.20 2.39
N GLY A 85 -4.65 -1.08 2.73
CA GLY A 85 -3.54 -1.52 1.92
C GLY A 85 -2.69 -2.58 2.60
N GLY A 86 -1.96 -3.33 1.77
CA GLY A 86 -1.06 -4.38 2.19
C GLY A 86 0.28 -3.79 2.61
N PRO A 87 1.05 -4.51 3.42
CA PRO A 87 2.38 -4.05 3.79
C PRO A 87 3.33 -4.13 2.59
N VAL A 88 4.14 -3.10 2.41
CA VAL A 88 5.23 -3.06 1.44
C VAL A 88 6.54 -3.14 2.18
N LEU A 89 7.31 -4.20 1.97
CA LEU A 89 8.71 -4.24 2.43
C LEU A 89 9.54 -3.40 1.47
N LEU A 90 10.09 -2.29 1.95
CA LEU A 90 10.84 -1.39 1.07
C LEU A 90 12.19 -2.02 0.68
N PRO A 91 12.68 -1.79 -0.55
CA PRO A 91 14.02 -2.20 -0.95
C PRO A 91 15.09 -1.68 0.02
N SER A 92 16.23 -2.37 0.06
CA SER A 92 17.26 -2.14 1.07
C SER A 92 17.85 -0.74 1.11
N ASP A 93 17.79 0.03 0.03
CA ASP A 93 18.32 1.40 -0.01
C ASP A 93 17.37 2.43 0.64
N PHE A 94 16.11 2.07 0.89
CA PHE A 94 15.29 2.80 1.86
C PHE A 94 15.77 2.44 3.26
N LYS A 95 16.48 3.38 3.90
CA LYS A 95 17.03 3.23 5.24
C LYS A 95 16.38 4.17 6.22
N GLY A 96 16.11 3.66 7.42
CA GLY A 96 15.69 4.48 8.55
C GLY A 96 16.87 5.20 9.21
N PRO A 97 16.60 5.99 10.27
CA PRO A 97 17.60 6.77 11.00
C PRO A 97 18.79 5.96 11.52
N SER A 98 18.59 4.67 11.83
CA SER A 98 19.62 3.77 12.36
C SER A 98 20.14 2.79 11.30
N GLY A 99 19.80 2.98 10.02
CA GLY A 99 20.16 2.07 8.94
C GLY A 99 19.31 0.80 8.86
N GLU A 100 18.23 0.72 9.65
CA GLU A 100 17.28 -0.39 9.65
C GLU A 100 16.55 -0.50 8.30
N LYS A 101 16.07 -1.71 7.99
CA LYS A 101 15.18 -1.90 6.83
C LYS A 101 13.79 -1.35 7.15
N LEU A 102 13.15 -0.77 6.15
CA LEU A 102 11.86 -0.13 6.31
C LEU A 102 10.72 -0.93 5.67
N SER A 103 9.52 -0.71 6.16
CA SER A 103 8.28 -1.16 5.52
C SER A 103 7.21 -0.09 5.60
N VAL A 104 6.21 -0.16 4.73
CA VAL A 104 5.12 0.81 4.65
C VAL A 104 3.78 0.12 4.79
N THR A 105 2.87 0.73 5.52
CA THR A 105 1.44 0.39 5.49
C THR A 105 0.63 1.65 5.21
N ILE A 106 -0.59 1.48 4.72
CA ILE A 106 -1.49 2.58 4.41
C ILE A 106 -2.91 2.23 4.83
N ASP A 107 -3.56 3.12 5.57
CA ASP A 107 -4.95 2.93 6.00
C ASP A 107 -5.96 3.50 4.99
N ALA A 108 -7.25 3.23 5.21
CA ALA A 108 -8.34 3.69 4.35
C ALA A 108 -8.43 5.23 4.26
N THR A 109 -7.86 5.92 5.26
CA THR A 109 -7.76 7.37 5.31
C THR A 109 -6.59 7.92 4.51
N GLY A 110 -5.76 7.07 3.91
CA GLY A 110 -4.57 7.49 3.15
C GLY A 110 -3.40 7.91 4.04
N ARG A 111 -3.44 7.59 5.34
CA ARG A 111 -2.27 7.77 6.21
C ARG A 111 -1.28 6.65 5.93
N ILE A 112 -0.08 7.06 5.56
CA ILE A 112 1.05 6.21 5.21
C ILE A 112 1.96 6.18 6.43
N PHE A 113 2.24 4.98 6.91
CA PHE A 113 3.09 4.73 8.07
C PHE A 113 4.35 4.06 7.59
N VAL A 114 5.51 4.63 7.95
CA VAL A 114 6.83 4.03 7.70
C VAL A 114 7.30 3.35 8.98
N HIS A 115 7.50 2.04 8.92
CA HIS A 115 7.86 1.20 10.06
C HIS A 115 9.30 0.72 9.94
N SER A 116 10.00 0.63 11.07
CA SER A 116 11.20 -0.21 11.16
C SER A 116 10.77 -1.68 11.07
N ARG A 117 11.42 -2.47 10.20
CA ARG A 117 11.13 -3.92 10.07
C ARG A 117 11.66 -4.75 11.24
N ASP A 118 12.54 -4.17 12.05
CA ASP A 118 13.13 -4.79 13.23
C ASP A 118 12.26 -4.54 14.48
N ASN A 119 11.44 -3.49 14.46
CA ASN A 119 10.57 -3.10 15.55
C ASN A 119 9.38 -2.31 15.00
N LEU A 120 8.22 -2.98 14.90
CA LEU A 120 7.05 -2.39 14.22
C LEU A 120 6.46 -1.21 15.00
N GLY A 121 6.72 -1.10 16.31
CA GLY A 121 6.33 0.06 17.10
C GLY A 121 5.26 -0.21 18.15
N GLY A 122 4.57 -1.36 18.12
CA GLY A 122 3.57 -1.73 19.12
C GLY A 122 2.36 -0.80 19.15
N PHE A 123 1.84 -0.55 20.35
CA PHE A 123 0.69 0.32 20.59
C PHE A 123 1.07 1.46 21.54
N GLN A 124 0.82 2.72 21.12
CA GLN A 124 1.00 3.92 21.93
C GLN A 124 2.40 4.07 22.56
N GLN A 125 3.45 3.69 21.83
CA GLN A 125 4.84 3.74 22.30
C GLN A 125 5.55 5.07 21.97
N GLY A 126 4.87 5.99 21.25
CA GLY A 126 5.39 7.30 20.91
C GLY A 126 5.15 8.35 22.01
N PRO A 127 5.70 9.56 21.86
CA PRO A 127 5.46 10.66 22.80
C PRO A 127 3.97 10.92 22.99
N SER A 128 3.54 11.17 24.23
CA SER A 128 2.13 11.42 24.55
C SER A 128 1.17 10.31 24.07
N LEU A 129 1.61 9.04 24.14
CA LEU A 129 0.83 7.86 23.73
C LEU A 129 0.48 7.84 22.22
N SER A 130 1.30 8.50 21.40
CA SER A 130 1.20 8.49 19.94
C SER A 130 1.84 7.24 19.32
N ASP A 131 1.82 7.17 17.99
CA ASP A 131 2.40 6.09 17.21
C ASP A 131 3.93 6.15 17.21
N ARG A 132 4.60 5.04 17.53
CA ARG A 132 6.06 4.92 17.39
C ARG A 132 6.41 4.33 16.02
N VAL A 133 6.34 5.18 15.00
CA VAL A 133 6.74 4.87 13.63
C VAL A 133 7.92 5.75 13.22
N VAL A 134 8.65 5.35 12.17
CA VAL A 134 9.77 6.16 11.62
C VAL A 134 9.25 7.49 11.10
N SER A 135 8.14 7.44 10.37
CA SER A 135 7.41 8.63 9.95
C SER A 135 5.98 8.30 9.57
N MET A 136 5.16 9.34 9.49
CA MET A 136 3.80 9.28 8.97
C MET A 136 3.61 10.39 7.94
N PHE A 137 2.90 10.08 6.86
CA PHE A 137 2.46 11.05 5.87
C PHE A 137 0.97 10.88 5.60
N ASP A 138 0.20 11.96 5.70
CA ASP A 138 -1.22 11.94 5.37
C ASP A 138 -1.42 12.33 3.91
N LEU A 139 -1.55 11.32 3.03
CA LEU A 139 -1.93 11.56 1.64
C LEU A 139 -3.39 12.01 1.53
N GLY A 140 -4.20 11.74 2.55
CA GLY A 140 -5.62 11.97 2.50
C GLY A 140 -6.06 13.41 2.44
N GLN A 141 -5.23 14.33 2.92
CA GLN A 141 -5.42 15.77 2.78
C GLN A 141 -5.35 16.26 1.33
N TYR A 142 -4.74 15.48 0.42
CA TYR A 142 -4.60 15.84 -1.00
C TYR A 142 -5.72 15.27 -1.88
N VAL A 143 -6.63 14.49 -1.28
CA VAL A 143 -7.74 13.88 -2.00
C VAL A 143 -9.04 14.56 -1.57
N SER A 144 -9.85 15.00 -2.53
CA SER A 144 -11.19 15.50 -2.24
C SER A 144 -12.06 14.37 -1.70
N ARG A 145 -12.61 14.52 -0.49
CA ARG A 145 -13.45 13.50 0.15
C ARG A 145 -14.69 14.10 0.80
N THR A 146 -15.75 13.31 0.80
CA THR A 146 -16.80 13.39 1.83
C THR A 146 -16.41 12.49 3.03
N GLN A 147 -16.93 12.79 4.23
CA GLN A 147 -16.54 12.12 5.49
C GLN A 147 -16.67 10.58 5.49
N SER A 148 -17.42 9.99 4.55
CA SER A 148 -17.66 8.55 4.47
C SER A 148 -16.83 7.84 3.38
N GLN A 149 -15.92 8.54 2.69
CA GLN A 149 -15.16 7.96 1.58
C GLN A 149 -13.76 7.49 2.01
N LYS A 150 -13.53 6.17 1.86
CA LYS A 150 -12.19 5.58 1.86
C LYS A 150 -11.44 6.09 0.64
N VAL A 151 -10.16 6.43 0.77
CA VAL A 151 -9.30 6.78 -0.38
C VAL A 151 -8.43 5.64 -0.82
N VAL A 152 -8.11 4.76 0.11
CA VAL A 152 -7.41 3.53 -0.22
C VAL A 152 -8.31 2.39 0.21
N PHE A 153 -8.46 1.41 -0.66
CA PHE A 153 -9.15 0.17 -0.32
C PHE A 153 -8.71 -0.94 -1.27
N SER A 154 -8.19 -2.03 -0.71
CA SER A 154 -7.64 -3.16 -1.47
C SER A 154 -6.49 -2.80 -2.41
N VAL A 155 -5.64 -1.82 -2.04
CA VAL A 155 -4.48 -1.38 -2.83
C VAL A 155 -3.21 -1.52 -1.99
N THR A 156 -2.23 -2.30 -2.45
CA THR A 156 -0.86 -2.23 -1.92
C THR A 156 -0.06 -1.24 -2.74
N PRO A 157 0.56 -0.22 -2.14
CA PRO A 157 1.45 0.68 -2.86
C PRO A 157 2.61 -0.06 -3.55
N ALA A 158 3.22 0.58 -4.53
CA ALA A 158 4.46 0.11 -5.12
C ALA A 158 5.62 1.01 -4.68
N ALA A 159 6.77 0.42 -4.37
CA ALA A 159 7.99 1.16 -4.08
C ALA A 159 9.05 0.88 -5.14
N TRP A 160 9.82 1.91 -5.50
CA TRP A 160 10.91 1.78 -6.45
C TRP A 160 12.02 2.79 -6.14
N ILE A 161 13.25 2.46 -6.54
CA ILE A 161 14.41 3.32 -6.43
C ILE A 161 14.99 3.51 -7.82
N SER A 162 15.18 4.77 -8.20
CA SER A 162 15.81 5.11 -9.47
C SER A 162 17.28 4.75 -9.47
N LYS A 163 17.89 4.70 -10.66
CA LYS A 163 19.32 4.43 -10.79
C LYS A 163 20.18 5.49 -10.10
N GLU A 164 19.66 6.70 -9.98
CA GLU A 164 20.27 7.83 -9.28
C GLU A 164 20.09 7.77 -7.75
N GLY A 165 19.40 6.74 -7.24
CA GLY A 165 19.19 6.51 -5.81
C GLY A 165 17.96 7.22 -5.23
N HIS A 166 17.10 7.80 -6.06
CA HIS A 166 15.87 8.45 -5.57
C HIS A 166 14.78 7.41 -5.32
N GLY A 167 14.28 7.36 -4.08
CA GLY A 167 13.21 6.45 -3.68
C GLY A 167 11.82 7.06 -3.91
N TYR A 168 10.90 6.25 -4.42
CA TYR A 168 9.52 6.64 -4.70
C TYR A 168 8.51 5.61 -4.18
N LEU A 169 7.34 6.09 -3.79
CA LEU A 169 6.16 5.30 -3.45
C LEU A 169 4.99 5.73 -4.33
N TYR A 170 4.32 4.77 -4.97
CA TYR A 170 3.17 5.00 -5.84
C TYR A 170 1.90 4.47 -5.19
N VAL A 171 0.86 5.30 -5.13
CA VAL A 171 -0.38 5.00 -4.40
C VAL A 171 -1.58 5.31 -5.28
N SER A 172 -2.37 4.29 -5.59
CA SER A 172 -3.66 4.48 -6.28
C SER A 172 -4.71 4.96 -5.30
N CYS A 173 -5.29 6.14 -5.56
CA CYS A 173 -6.30 6.75 -4.70
C CYS A 173 -7.68 6.71 -5.35
N LYS A 174 -8.64 6.14 -4.63
CA LYS A 174 -10.05 6.03 -5.04
C LYS A 174 -10.64 7.41 -5.39
N THR A 175 -11.31 7.51 -6.55
CA THR A 175 -11.89 8.77 -7.08
C THR A 175 -10.89 9.93 -7.23
N SER A 176 -9.60 9.60 -7.35
CA SER A 176 -8.53 10.57 -7.45
C SER A 176 -7.41 10.02 -8.33
N ASN A 177 -6.22 10.57 -8.26
CA ASN A 177 -5.12 10.27 -9.15
C ASN A 177 -4.29 9.08 -8.62
N LEU A 178 -3.39 8.56 -9.44
CA LEU A 178 -2.22 7.84 -8.94
C LEU A 178 -1.22 8.88 -8.43
N PHE A 179 -0.90 8.84 -7.14
CA PHE A 179 0.07 9.75 -6.53
C PHE A 179 1.45 9.12 -6.49
N VAL A 180 2.49 9.94 -6.65
CA VAL A 180 3.88 9.58 -6.34
C VAL A 180 4.38 10.40 -5.15
N LEU A 181 5.00 9.71 -4.21
CA LEU A 181 5.69 10.31 -3.08
C LEU A 181 7.19 10.06 -3.20
N ALA A 182 8.01 11.10 -3.05
CA ALA A 182 9.45 10.97 -2.98
C ALA A 182 9.91 10.75 -1.53
N TRP A 183 10.85 9.83 -1.37
CA TRP A 183 11.55 9.56 -0.12
C TRP A 183 12.68 10.55 0.09
N ASN A 184 12.71 11.18 1.27
CA ASN A 184 13.84 11.96 1.72
C ASN A 184 14.64 11.14 2.72
N SER A 185 15.86 10.72 2.34
CA SER A 185 16.74 9.91 3.18
C SER A 185 17.38 10.66 4.34
N THR A 186 17.25 11.99 4.40
CA THR A 186 17.76 12.81 5.51
C THR A 186 16.70 13.02 6.57
N SER A 187 15.46 13.29 6.17
CA SER A 187 14.33 13.46 7.10
C SER A 187 13.55 12.18 7.36
N PHE A 188 13.85 11.09 6.65
CA PHE A 188 13.18 9.79 6.74
C PHE A 188 11.67 9.87 6.51
N GLN A 189 11.26 10.71 5.56
CA GLN A 189 9.85 11.03 5.30
C GLN A 189 9.53 10.96 3.81
N PHE A 190 8.32 10.52 3.51
CA PHE A 190 7.71 10.69 2.20
C PHE A 190 7.07 12.07 2.07
N SER A 191 7.10 12.61 0.85
CA SER A 191 6.46 13.88 0.50
C SER A 191 5.93 13.84 -0.93
N PRO A 192 4.90 14.64 -1.28
CA PRO A 192 4.37 14.68 -2.64
C PRO A 192 5.44 15.02 -3.67
N ALA A 193 5.52 14.21 -4.72
CA ALA A 193 6.40 14.43 -5.84
C ALA A 193 5.65 14.50 -7.19
N GLY A 194 4.33 14.30 -7.17
CA GLY A 194 3.49 14.41 -8.35
C GLY A 194 2.29 13.47 -8.33
N GLN A 195 1.53 13.50 -9.42
CA GLN A 195 0.37 12.64 -9.65
C GLN A 195 0.10 12.46 -11.14
N THR A 196 -0.76 11.52 -11.52
CA THR A 196 -1.22 11.39 -12.91
C THR A 196 -2.19 12.50 -13.31
N ALA A 197 -2.30 12.80 -14.61
CA ALA A 197 -3.35 13.70 -15.10
C ALA A 197 -4.75 13.05 -15.05
N PHE A 198 -4.82 11.74 -15.29
CA PHE A 198 -6.07 10.99 -15.19
C PHE A 198 -6.42 10.72 -13.73
N GLN A 199 -7.72 10.62 -13.46
CA GLN A 199 -8.29 10.21 -12.18
C GLN A 199 -8.97 8.85 -12.35
N PHE A 200 -8.96 8.05 -11.30
CA PHE A 200 -9.66 6.79 -11.24
C PHE A 200 -11.18 7.01 -11.17
N THR A 201 -11.90 6.32 -12.05
CA THR A 201 -13.36 6.41 -12.16
C THR A 201 -14.02 5.44 -11.20
N GLN A 202 -15.18 5.82 -10.66
CA GLN A 202 -16.04 4.93 -9.90
C GLN A 202 -17.45 4.87 -10.49
N SER A 203 -18.14 3.76 -10.24
CA SER A 203 -19.57 3.63 -10.51
C SER A 203 -20.30 3.23 -9.23
N THR A 204 -21.42 3.90 -8.96
CA THR A 204 -22.34 3.50 -7.88
C THR A 204 -23.13 2.24 -8.22
N ALA A 205 -23.18 1.85 -9.51
CA ALA A 205 -23.91 0.67 -9.98
C ALA A 205 -23.11 -0.64 -9.80
N LEU A 206 -21.80 -0.56 -9.58
CA LEU A 206 -20.95 -1.71 -9.26
C LEU A 206 -20.40 -1.55 -7.85
N VAL A 207 -20.80 -2.44 -6.95
CA VAL A 207 -20.08 -2.61 -5.68
C VAL A 207 -18.64 -2.98 -6.00
N ASN A 208 -17.70 -2.18 -5.48
CA ASN A 208 -16.25 -2.38 -5.55
C ASN A 208 -15.62 -2.08 -6.94
N SER A 209 -15.46 -0.80 -7.25
CA SER A 209 -14.72 -0.33 -8.43
C SER A 209 -13.41 0.39 -8.05
N ASP A 210 -12.71 -0.15 -7.04
CA ASP A 210 -11.45 0.43 -6.57
C ASP A 210 -10.35 0.30 -7.63
N PRO A 211 -9.43 1.28 -7.70
CA PRO A 211 -8.32 1.21 -8.66
C PRO A 211 -7.41 0.02 -8.38
N GLY A 212 -6.75 -0.46 -9.42
CA GLY A 212 -5.76 -1.53 -9.33
C GLY A 212 -4.53 -1.12 -8.53
N MET A 213 -3.82 -2.13 -8.02
CA MET A 213 -2.52 -1.96 -7.38
C MET A 213 -1.49 -1.49 -8.43
N PRO A 214 -0.70 -0.45 -8.14
CA PRO A 214 0.36 -0.04 -9.05
C PRO A 214 1.46 -1.10 -9.09
N ILE A 215 2.10 -1.27 -10.25
CA ILE A 215 3.15 -2.26 -10.47
C ILE A 215 4.31 -1.60 -11.18
N VAL A 216 5.52 -1.78 -10.65
CA VAL A 216 6.73 -1.20 -11.24
C VAL A 216 7.41 -2.23 -12.15
N THR A 217 7.65 -1.85 -13.40
CA THR A 217 8.61 -2.53 -14.28
C THR A 217 9.78 -1.61 -14.56
N SER A 218 11.00 -2.12 -14.54
CA SER A 218 12.20 -1.31 -14.78
C SER A 218 13.20 -2.02 -15.69
N THR A 219 14.01 -1.22 -16.36
CA THR A 219 15.14 -1.67 -17.19
C THR A 219 16.44 -1.60 -16.40
N THR A 220 17.47 -2.32 -16.85
CA THR A 220 18.83 -2.25 -16.28
C THR A 220 19.44 -0.84 -16.39
N ASN A 221 18.98 -0.04 -17.35
CA ASN A 221 19.49 1.31 -17.59
C ASN A 221 18.87 2.37 -16.67
N GLY A 222 17.89 2.01 -15.84
CA GLY A 222 17.29 2.89 -14.84
C GLY A 222 15.93 3.48 -15.22
N ALA A 223 15.46 3.28 -16.46
CA ALA A 223 14.11 3.67 -16.85
C ALA A 223 13.08 2.71 -16.22
N ALA A 224 11.95 3.25 -15.76
CA ALA A 224 10.87 2.47 -15.19
C ALA A 224 9.49 3.02 -15.56
N LEU A 225 8.52 2.12 -15.64
CA LEU A 225 7.10 2.38 -15.85
C LEU A 225 6.31 1.89 -14.66
N ILE A 226 5.25 2.63 -14.33
CA ILE A 226 4.23 2.26 -13.35
C ILE A 226 2.97 1.87 -14.10
N TRP A 227 2.58 0.61 -13.95
CA TRP A 227 1.37 0.06 -14.53
C TRP A 227 0.25 0.13 -13.51
N VAL A 228 -0.92 0.59 -13.93
CA VAL A 228 -2.10 0.67 -13.06
C VAL A 228 -3.37 0.48 -13.88
N LEU A 229 -4.34 -0.24 -13.31
CA LEU A 229 -5.63 -0.50 -13.94
C LEU A 229 -6.73 0.32 -13.31
N ASP A 230 -7.59 0.84 -14.16
CA ASP A 230 -8.91 1.29 -13.82
C ASP A 230 -9.93 0.36 -14.50
N VAL A 231 -10.92 -0.14 -13.76
CA VAL A 231 -11.91 -1.09 -14.30
C VAL A 231 -12.83 -0.47 -15.36
N PHE A 232 -12.91 0.86 -15.45
CA PHE A 232 -13.70 1.62 -16.41
C PHE A 232 -12.86 2.35 -17.46
N GLN A 233 -11.56 2.51 -17.24
CA GLN A 233 -10.70 3.23 -18.19
C GLN A 233 -9.58 2.35 -18.76
N GLY A 234 -9.41 1.12 -18.26
CA GLY A 234 -8.43 0.17 -18.76
C GLY A 234 -7.07 0.32 -18.11
N LEU A 235 -6.03 -0.12 -18.82
CA LEU A 235 -4.66 -0.21 -18.32
C LEU A 235 -3.85 1.03 -18.71
N TYR A 236 -3.20 1.65 -17.74
CA TYR A 236 -2.24 2.73 -17.94
C TYR A 236 -0.83 2.26 -17.64
N ALA A 237 0.15 2.77 -18.39
CA ALA A 237 1.56 2.80 -17.99
C ALA A 237 2.05 4.25 -17.98
N VAL A 238 2.61 4.70 -16.87
CA VAL A 238 3.14 6.06 -16.70
C VAL A 238 4.63 6.02 -16.36
N ASN A 239 5.37 7.07 -16.69
CA ASN A 239 6.78 7.16 -16.33
C ASN A 239 6.95 7.22 -14.81
N ALA A 240 7.87 6.39 -14.28
CA ALA A 240 8.06 6.25 -12.83
C ALA A 240 8.72 7.46 -12.18
N VAL A 241 9.63 8.14 -12.88
CA VAL A 241 10.29 9.34 -12.38
C VAL A 241 9.42 10.56 -12.71
N PRO A 242 8.88 11.29 -11.71
CA PRO A 242 8.16 12.53 -11.96
C PRO A 242 9.11 13.59 -12.55
N SER A 243 8.56 14.49 -13.38
CA SER A 243 9.27 15.71 -13.75
C SER A 243 9.55 16.57 -12.51
N THR A 244 10.50 17.50 -12.57
CA THR A 244 10.90 18.27 -11.39
C THR A 244 9.77 19.17 -10.88
N GLY A 245 9.33 18.98 -9.63
CA GLY A 245 8.35 19.84 -8.94
C GLY A 245 7.39 19.03 -8.06
N ARG A 246 6.76 19.66 -7.04
CA ARG A 246 5.78 18.99 -6.16
C ARG A 246 4.47 18.64 -6.89
N ASP A 247 4.14 19.41 -7.93
CA ASP A 247 2.92 19.26 -8.73
C ASP A 247 3.21 18.59 -10.08
N ALA A 248 4.26 17.77 -10.14
CA ALA A 248 4.63 17.10 -11.37
C ALA A 248 3.50 16.20 -11.85
N ILE A 249 3.20 16.29 -13.15
CA ILE A 249 2.26 15.40 -13.79
C ILE A 249 3.04 14.25 -14.41
N LEU A 250 2.75 13.03 -13.94
CA LEU A 250 3.32 11.81 -14.52
C LEU A 250 2.80 11.67 -15.94
N SER A 251 3.72 11.56 -16.90
CA SER A 251 3.38 11.39 -18.30
C SER A 251 2.97 9.95 -18.58
N THR A 252 1.81 9.80 -19.22
CA THR A 252 1.33 8.51 -19.74
C THR A 252 2.19 8.08 -20.91
N ALA A 253 2.84 6.94 -20.78
CA ALA A 253 3.64 6.30 -21.83
C ALA A 253 2.79 5.34 -22.67
N TYR A 254 1.76 4.73 -22.06
CA TYR A 254 0.86 3.78 -22.71
C TYR A 254 -0.51 3.80 -22.04
N HIS A 255 -1.55 3.56 -22.84
CA HIS A 255 -2.93 3.39 -22.38
C HIS A 255 -3.64 2.40 -23.30
N ASP A 256 -4.38 1.46 -22.71
CA ASP A 256 -5.22 0.48 -23.41
C ASP A 256 -6.59 0.40 -22.74
N ASP A 257 -7.63 0.79 -23.48
CA ASP A 257 -9.03 0.79 -23.08
C ASP A 257 -9.84 -0.37 -23.69
N ALA A 258 -9.20 -1.30 -24.42
CA ALA A 258 -9.88 -2.34 -25.19
C ALA A 258 -10.71 -3.33 -24.34
N PHE A 259 -10.53 -3.34 -23.02
CA PHE A 259 -11.20 -4.26 -22.09
C PHE A 259 -12.16 -3.58 -21.10
N VAL A 260 -12.43 -2.28 -21.30
CA VAL A 260 -13.36 -1.50 -20.50
C VAL A 260 -14.78 -2.09 -20.55
N GLY A 261 -15.47 -2.07 -19.40
CA GLY A 261 -16.92 -2.17 -19.38
C GLY A 261 -17.55 -3.57 -19.40
N ASN A 262 -16.81 -4.65 -19.67
CA ASN A 262 -17.35 -6.03 -19.50
C ASN A 262 -16.31 -7.15 -19.32
N SER A 263 -15.00 -6.85 -19.37
CA SER A 263 -13.99 -7.91 -19.47
C SER A 263 -13.01 -7.97 -18.30
N VAL A 264 -12.91 -7.00 -17.38
CA VAL A 264 -11.92 -7.05 -16.28
C VAL A 264 -12.61 -7.15 -14.93
N ALA A 265 -12.24 -8.13 -14.10
CA ALA A 265 -12.78 -8.23 -12.74
C ALA A 265 -11.96 -7.33 -11.83
N GLN A 266 -12.62 -6.83 -10.79
CA GLN A 266 -11.90 -6.10 -9.76
C GLN A 266 -10.81 -7.01 -9.18
N GLY A 267 -9.60 -6.47 -9.01
CA GLY A 267 -8.45 -7.25 -8.54
C GLY A 267 -7.91 -8.28 -9.55
N SER A 268 -8.35 -8.28 -10.81
CA SER A 268 -7.84 -9.21 -11.83
C SER A 268 -6.47 -8.83 -12.41
N MET A 269 -5.85 -7.75 -11.92
CA MET A 269 -4.45 -7.52 -12.23
C MET A 269 -3.56 -8.26 -11.25
N ALA A 270 -2.74 -9.15 -11.81
CA ALA A 270 -1.56 -9.65 -11.14
C ALA A 270 -0.38 -9.41 -12.09
N GLY A 271 0.24 -8.24 -11.98
CA GLY A 271 1.47 -7.98 -12.73
C GLY A 271 2.66 -8.54 -11.97
N PHE A 272 3.32 -9.52 -12.57
CA PHE A 272 4.58 -10.04 -12.09
C PHE A 272 5.69 -9.45 -12.94
N SER A 273 6.48 -8.54 -12.37
CA SER A 273 7.73 -8.12 -12.99
C SER A 273 8.76 -9.24 -12.78
N LEU A 274 8.78 -10.22 -13.69
CA LEU A 274 9.89 -11.17 -13.76
C LEU A 274 11.12 -10.40 -14.22
N LYS A 275 12.11 -10.29 -13.32
CA LYS A 275 13.39 -9.60 -13.47
C LYS A 275 13.90 -9.69 -14.92
N GLY A 276 13.79 -8.60 -15.67
CA GLY A 276 14.36 -8.44 -17.02
C GLY A 276 13.41 -8.63 -18.22
N SER A 277 12.21 -9.19 -18.05
CA SER A 277 11.27 -9.37 -19.19
C SER A 277 10.36 -8.16 -19.45
N GLY A 278 10.13 -7.31 -18.44
CA GLY A 278 9.25 -6.14 -18.56
C GLY A 278 7.78 -6.48 -18.84
N LEU A 279 7.36 -7.73 -18.61
CA LEU A 279 6.00 -8.17 -18.88
C LEU A 279 5.04 -7.87 -17.72
N VAL A 280 3.80 -7.54 -18.05
CA VAL A 280 2.69 -7.33 -17.11
C VAL A 280 1.52 -8.19 -17.56
N TYR A 281 0.93 -8.91 -16.61
CA TYR A 281 -0.15 -9.83 -16.85
C TYR A 281 -1.46 -9.28 -16.26
N VAL A 282 -2.51 -9.28 -17.07
CA VAL A 282 -3.85 -8.84 -16.66
C VAL A 282 -4.82 -9.98 -16.90
N ALA A 283 -5.35 -10.55 -15.82
CA ALA A 283 -6.44 -11.51 -15.92
C ALA A 283 -7.76 -10.79 -16.21
N THR A 284 -8.65 -11.44 -16.94
CA THR A 284 -9.96 -10.92 -17.33
C THR A 284 -11.07 -11.75 -16.67
N LYS A 285 -12.28 -11.19 -16.53
CA LYS A 285 -13.49 -11.92 -16.08
C LYS A 285 -13.76 -13.16 -16.94
N ASN A 286 -13.36 -13.12 -18.20
CA ASN A 286 -13.58 -14.19 -19.16
C ASN A 286 -12.45 -15.23 -19.15
N ALA A 287 -11.74 -15.36 -18.02
CA ALA A 287 -10.65 -16.31 -17.82
C ALA A 287 -9.53 -16.24 -18.88
N THR A 288 -9.30 -15.05 -19.44
CA THR A 288 -8.19 -14.79 -20.38
C THR A 288 -7.06 -14.10 -19.63
N LEU A 289 -5.82 -14.37 -20.04
CA LEU A 289 -4.64 -13.68 -19.56
C LEU A 289 -4.10 -12.79 -20.69
N LEU A 290 -4.12 -11.49 -20.48
CA LEU A 290 -3.52 -10.51 -21.37
C LEU A 290 -2.08 -10.27 -20.92
N VAL A 291 -1.18 -10.16 -21.89
CA VAL A 291 0.25 -9.95 -21.62
C VAL A 291 0.69 -8.66 -22.31
N TYR A 292 1.19 -7.73 -21.51
CA TYR A 292 1.73 -6.44 -21.93
C TYR A 292 3.23 -6.41 -21.68
N GLY A 293 3.96 -5.56 -22.40
CA GLY A 293 5.42 -5.43 -22.29
C GLY A 293 6.14 -5.92 -23.55
N LYS A 294 7.43 -5.57 -23.66
CA LYS A 294 8.25 -5.89 -24.82
C LYS A 294 9.06 -7.16 -24.54
N VAL A 295 8.81 -8.22 -25.31
CA VAL A 295 9.64 -9.44 -25.34
C VAL A 295 10.99 -9.15 -25.99
#